data_AF-A0AAJ0C144-F1
#
_entry.id   AF-A0AAJ0C144-F1
#
_cell.length_a   1.000
_cell.length_b   1.000
_cell.length_c   1.000
_cell.angle_alpha   90.00
_cell.angle_beta   90.00
_cell.angle_gamma   90.00
#
_symmetry.space_group_name_H-M   'P 1'
#
loop_
_entity.id
_entity.type
_entity.pdbx_description
1 polymer ?
#
loop_
_entity_poly.entity_id
_entity_poly.type
_entity_poly.pdbx_seq_one_letter_code
_entity_poly.pdbx_strand_id
1 'polypeptide(L)'
;MFSMALRAVIPAFLLAGVVIAQDQVQTQWGQCAGSAFAGPTICPQDSYCSFGNPWYSQCLPGTEDDPLPYAEDVPIQTSTFQTTITVTGGSRPTVVTTYITYLTPEPTPDPSSYVVISGVTYTYVSDSPSTRYPGVLPRRDAVITGTPAGAHAATPTTLQDGQYWIRAVASPNFHKYLQTSPANEVGVAVLGSSKTAGQFSVAGGQLVEWTGEGGSPLYLNVEKPADLTQRTLATWFNTTKNEFGTFVFQGDALTWSTPEINRQNLAAWLVCKNQELFINTGAYAYQTPEGCADQTIHYYNDKTAND
;
A
#
# COMPACT_ATOMS: atom_id res chain seq x y z
N MET A 1 38.26 84.38 -6.00
CA MET A 1 38.16 83.32 -7.02
C MET A 1 38.42 81.99 -6.34
N PHE A 2 37.41 81.10 -6.31
CA PHE A 2 37.46 79.63 -6.10
C PHE A 2 38.06 79.11 -4.77
N SER A 3 37.58 78.04 -4.12
CA SER A 3 36.48 77.11 -4.39
C SER A 3 36.17 76.35 -3.10
N MET A 4 34.90 76.05 -2.88
CA MET A 4 34.35 75.14 -1.87
C MET A 4 34.72 73.70 -2.27
N ALA A 5 35.30 72.88 -1.38
CA ALA A 5 35.55 71.46 -1.64
C ALA A 5 34.76 70.60 -0.64
N LEU A 6 33.56 70.21 -1.07
CA LEU A 6 32.66 69.26 -0.40
C LEU A 6 33.22 67.84 -0.57
N ARG A 7 33.56 67.16 0.54
CA ARG A 7 33.98 65.76 0.52
C ARG A 7 32.75 64.86 0.36
N ALA A 8 32.59 64.25 -0.82
CA ALA A 8 31.58 63.24 -1.08
C ALA A 8 32.05 61.85 -0.62
N VAL A 9 31.25 61.18 0.21
CA VAL A 9 31.41 59.78 0.59
C VAL A 9 30.68 58.93 -0.45
N ILE A 10 31.38 58.04 -1.14
CA ILE A 10 30.82 57.11 -2.13
C ILE A 10 30.38 55.84 -1.40
N PRO A 11 29.11 55.41 -1.47
CA PRO A 11 28.71 54.10 -0.96
C PRO A 11 29.04 53.04 -2.02
N ALA A 12 29.83 52.03 -1.62
CA ALA A 12 30.06 50.84 -2.43
C ALA A 12 28.80 49.94 -2.38
N PHE A 13 28.00 49.98 -3.44
CA PHE A 13 26.91 49.04 -3.66
C PHE A 13 27.48 47.70 -4.16
N LEU A 14 27.41 46.67 -3.32
CA LEU A 14 27.61 45.27 -3.70
C LEU A 14 26.37 44.80 -4.47
N LEU A 15 26.47 44.66 -5.80
CA LEU A 15 25.48 43.94 -6.61
C LEU A 15 25.66 42.43 -6.41
N ALA A 16 24.73 41.79 -5.71
CA ALA A 16 24.53 40.36 -5.82
C ALA A 16 23.89 40.07 -7.19
N GLY A 17 24.62 39.40 -8.08
CA GLY A 17 24.11 38.98 -9.39
C GLY A 17 22.99 37.97 -9.23
N VAL A 18 21.77 38.32 -9.64
CA VAL A 18 20.68 37.38 -9.83
C VAL A 18 20.99 36.61 -11.12
N VAL A 19 21.29 35.31 -11.00
CA VAL A 19 21.32 34.41 -12.16
C VAL A 19 19.86 34.10 -12.50
N ILE A 20 19.30 34.88 -13.41
CA ILE A 20 18.09 34.48 -14.14
C ILE A 20 18.51 33.33 -15.06
N ALA A 21 18.00 32.13 -14.81
CA ALA A 21 18.07 31.04 -15.78
C ALA A 21 17.34 31.53 -17.04
N GLN A 22 18.08 32.01 -18.04
CA GLN A 22 17.52 32.28 -19.33
C GLN A 22 17.23 30.92 -19.96
N ASP A 23 15.97 30.64 -20.30
CA ASP A 23 15.60 29.48 -21.11
C ASP A 23 16.31 29.63 -22.46
N GLN A 24 17.48 29.02 -22.56
CA GLN A 24 18.21 28.96 -23.81
C GLN A 24 17.52 27.91 -24.68
N VAL A 25 17.30 28.26 -25.93
CA VAL A 25 16.76 27.35 -26.95
C VAL A 25 17.92 26.66 -27.65
N GLN A 26 17.84 25.35 -27.80
CA GLN A 26 18.83 24.50 -28.43
C GLN A 26 18.83 24.67 -29.96
N THR A 27 19.87 24.20 -30.64
CA THR A 27 19.85 24.06 -32.12
C THR A 27 19.09 22.81 -32.54
N GLN A 28 18.50 22.83 -33.73
CA GLN A 28 18.01 21.60 -34.36
C GLN A 28 19.20 20.63 -34.52
N TRP A 29 18.99 19.36 -34.23
CA TRP A 29 20.01 18.30 -34.09
C TRP A 29 20.95 18.44 -32.87
N GLY A 30 20.72 19.42 -31.98
CA GLY A 30 21.47 19.57 -30.73
C GLY A 30 21.00 18.62 -29.63
N GLN A 31 21.85 18.36 -28.63
CA GLN A 31 21.46 17.58 -27.46
C GLN A 31 20.49 18.39 -26.59
N CYS A 32 19.39 17.78 -26.16
CA CYS A 32 18.34 18.45 -25.37
C CYS A 32 18.08 17.78 -24.01
N ALA A 33 18.58 16.55 -23.78
CA ALA A 33 18.55 15.92 -22.46
C ALA A 33 19.67 14.87 -22.30
N GLY A 34 19.86 14.41 -21.06
CA GLY A 34 20.84 13.40 -20.68
C GLY A 34 21.25 13.56 -19.21
N SER A 35 21.59 12.45 -18.55
CA SER A 35 21.90 12.41 -17.10
C SER A 35 23.02 13.35 -16.63
N ALA A 36 23.88 13.86 -17.52
CA ALA A 36 24.90 14.86 -17.22
C ALA A 36 24.83 16.11 -18.11
N PHE A 37 23.73 16.28 -18.85
CA PHE A 37 23.57 17.39 -19.79
C PHE A 37 23.11 18.65 -19.07
N ALA A 38 23.98 19.66 -19.00
CA ALA A 38 23.69 20.95 -18.37
C ALA A 38 23.34 22.06 -19.39
N GLY A 39 23.07 21.68 -20.64
CA GLY A 39 22.80 22.62 -21.73
C GLY A 39 21.31 22.93 -21.93
N PRO A 40 20.99 23.69 -23.00
CA PRO A 40 19.62 24.06 -23.38
C PRO A 40 18.70 22.84 -23.57
N THR A 41 17.60 22.76 -22.82
CA THR A 41 16.64 21.63 -22.87
C THR A 41 15.45 21.87 -23.79
N ILE A 42 15.23 23.12 -24.21
CA ILE A 42 14.12 23.51 -25.09
C ILE A 42 14.59 23.46 -26.54
N CYS A 43 13.88 22.71 -27.39
CA CYS A 43 14.17 22.66 -28.83
C CYS A 43 13.64 23.89 -29.58
N PRO A 44 14.24 24.25 -30.74
CA PRO A 44 13.76 25.35 -31.55
C PRO A 44 12.38 25.02 -32.15
N GLN A 45 11.69 26.03 -32.65
CA GLN A 45 10.37 25.88 -33.24
C GLN A 45 10.36 24.86 -34.40
N ASP A 46 9.29 24.09 -34.50
CA ASP A 46 9.15 22.93 -35.41
C ASP A 46 10.21 21.84 -35.19
N SER A 47 10.67 21.69 -33.95
CA SER A 47 11.51 20.57 -33.50
C SER A 47 11.13 20.13 -32.08
N TYR A 48 11.30 18.85 -31.76
CA TYR A 48 11.01 18.28 -30.44
C TYR A 48 12.21 17.51 -29.88
N CYS A 49 12.28 17.37 -28.55
CA CYS A 49 13.36 16.64 -27.90
C CYS A 49 13.09 15.12 -27.95
N SER A 50 13.68 14.44 -28.93
CA SER A 50 13.52 13.00 -29.12
C SER A 50 14.46 12.24 -28.18
N PHE A 51 13.90 11.33 -27.37
CA PHE A 51 14.69 10.49 -26.46
C PHE A 51 15.54 9.50 -27.25
N GLY A 52 16.85 9.48 -26.97
CA GLY A 52 17.76 8.47 -27.52
C GLY A 52 18.09 7.40 -26.50
N ASN A 53 18.82 7.77 -25.45
CA ASN A 53 19.21 6.90 -24.34
C ASN A 53 19.40 7.72 -23.05
N PRO A 54 19.63 7.09 -21.88
CA PRO A 54 19.73 7.79 -20.58
C PRO A 54 20.81 8.89 -20.49
N TRP A 55 21.76 8.92 -21.42
CA TRP A 55 22.85 9.91 -21.46
C TRP A 55 22.67 10.95 -22.59
N TYR A 56 21.72 10.75 -23.52
CA TYR A 56 21.59 11.56 -24.71
C TYR A 56 20.17 11.55 -25.33
N SER A 57 19.61 12.74 -25.51
CA SER A 57 18.40 13.01 -26.31
C SER A 57 18.68 14.16 -27.29
N GLN A 58 18.06 14.18 -28.46
CA GLN A 58 18.38 15.13 -29.55
C GLN A 58 17.14 15.88 -30.04
N CYS A 59 17.28 17.17 -30.35
CA CYS A 59 16.24 17.94 -31.04
C CYS A 59 16.12 17.48 -32.49
N LEU A 60 14.98 16.91 -32.87
CA LEU A 60 14.72 16.49 -34.25
C LEU A 60 13.65 17.38 -34.89
N PRO A 61 13.68 17.62 -36.21
CA PRO A 61 12.58 18.30 -36.91
C PRO A 61 11.24 17.58 -36.68
N GLY A 62 10.18 18.35 -36.43
CA GLY A 62 8.81 17.85 -36.19
C GLY A 62 8.10 18.63 -35.07
N THR A 63 6.78 18.49 -34.97
CA THR A 63 6.00 18.97 -33.82
C THR A 63 5.72 17.80 -32.87
N GLU A 64 5.47 18.06 -31.58
CA GLU A 64 5.10 17.01 -30.60
C GLU A 64 3.85 16.21 -31.03
N ASP A 65 3.12 16.71 -32.04
CA ASP A 65 1.90 16.15 -32.62
C ASP A 65 2.08 15.54 -34.04
N ASP A 66 3.31 15.37 -34.55
CA ASP A 66 3.53 14.77 -35.88
C ASP A 66 3.86 13.26 -35.76
N PRO A 67 2.89 12.35 -36.02
CA PRO A 67 3.12 10.92 -35.92
C PRO A 67 4.09 10.45 -37.01
N LEU A 68 5.08 9.66 -36.63
CA LEU A 68 6.00 8.99 -37.55
C LEU A 68 5.18 8.27 -38.64
N PRO A 69 5.45 8.49 -39.95
CA PRO A 69 4.80 7.71 -40.98
C PRO A 69 5.39 6.30 -40.88
N TYR A 70 4.54 5.35 -40.44
CA TYR A 70 4.74 3.89 -40.47
C TYR A 70 5.05 3.15 -39.15
N ALA A 71 4.58 3.64 -38.01
CA ALA A 71 4.25 2.76 -36.90
C ALA A 71 2.88 3.17 -36.36
N GLU A 72 1.88 2.28 -36.42
CA GLU A 72 0.69 2.46 -35.60
C GLU A 72 1.16 2.39 -34.14
N ASP A 73 1.16 3.53 -33.45
CA ASP A 73 1.39 3.61 -32.01
C ASP A 73 0.26 2.86 -31.31
N VAL A 74 0.46 1.56 -31.08
CA VAL A 74 -0.29 0.85 -30.05
C VAL A 74 0.26 1.41 -28.73
N PRO A 75 -0.54 2.12 -27.93
CA PRO A 75 -0.06 2.67 -26.67
C PRO A 75 0.48 1.52 -25.81
N ILE A 76 1.70 1.66 -25.28
CA ILE A 76 2.25 0.69 -24.35
C ILE A 76 1.37 0.70 -23.10
N GLN A 77 0.49 -0.29 -22.96
CA GLN A 77 -0.40 -0.39 -21.81
C GLN A 77 0.32 -1.17 -20.73
N THR A 78 0.41 -0.58 -19.54
CA THR A 78 0.93 -1.26 -18.36
C THR A 78 -0.24 -1.75 -17.53
N SER A 79 -0.43 -3.07 -17.46
CA SER A 79 -1.42 -3.67 -16.57
C SER A 79 -0.73 -4.28 -15.37
N THR A 80 -1.08 -3.82 -14.17
CA THR A 80 -0.59 -4.40 -12.92
C THR A 80 -1.70 -5.19 -12.26
N PHE A 81 -1.47 -6.48 -12.07
CA PHE A 81 -2.35 -7.34 -11.29
C PHE A 81 -1.73 -7.54 -9.91
N GLN A 82 -2.54 -7.31 -8.88
CA GLN A 82 -2.19 -7.62 -7.50
C GLN A 82 -2.88 -8.93 -7.12
N THR A 83 -2.12 -9.92 -6.67
CA THR A 83 -2.68 -11.11 -6.02
C THR A 83 -2.18 -11.17 -4.59
N THR A 84 -3.11 -11.45 -3.68
CA THR A 84 -2.82 -11.56 -2.25
C THR A 84 -3.19 -12.97 -1.81
N ILE A 85 -2.23 -13.67 -1.20
CA ILE A 85 -2.40 -15.02 -0.70
C ILE A 85 -2.26 -14.97 0.81
N THR A 86 -3.29 -15.42 1.52
CA THR A 86 -3.22 -15.65 2.96
C THR A 86 -2.77 -17.08 3.22
N VAL A 87 -1.57 -17.25 3.78
CA VAL A 87 -1.09 -18.55 4.23
C VAL A 87 -1.62 -18.80 5.65
N THR A 88 -2.54 -19.76 5.77
CA THR A 88 -3.11 -20.22 7.03
C THR A 88 -2.42 -21.52 7.47
N GLY A 89 -2.06 -21.64 8.75
CA GLY A 89 -1.37 -22.82 9.29
C GLY A 89 -0.37 -22.56 10.43
N GLY A 90 0.00 -21.29 10.67
CA GLY A 90 0.82 -20.87 11.82
C GLY A 90 0.01 -20.26 12.96
N SER A 91 0.69 -19.81 14.02
CA SER A 91 0.09 -19.06 15.13
C SER A 91 -0.51 -17.71 14.71
N ARG A 92 -0.11 -17.18 13.55
CA ARG A 92 -0.67 -15.98 12.89
C ARG A 92 -0.76 -16.23 11.37
N PRO A 93 -1.82 -15.77 10.68
CA PRO A 93 -1.89 -15.80 9.23
C PRO A 93 -0.83 -14.87 8.64
N THR A 94 -0.17 -15.30 7.57
CA THR A 94 0.79 -14.48 6.83
C THR A 94 0.17 -14.05 5.52
N VAL A 95 0.14 -12.75 5.27
CA VAL A 95 -0.39 -12.18 4.01
C VAL A 95 0.79 -11.94 3.07
N VAL A 96 0.76 -12.59 1.91
CA VAL A 96 1.77 -12.42 0.86
C VAL A 96 1.10 -11.71 -0.29
N THR A 97 1.48 -10.45 -0.52
CA THR A 97 1.03 -9.67 -1.68
C THR A 97 2.10 -9.73 -2.76
N THR A 98 1.69 -10.13 -3.97
CA THR A 98 2.56 -10.12 -5.15
C THR A 98 1.96 -9.23 -6.23
N TYR A 99 2.83 -8.49 -6.91
CA TYR A 99 2.49 -7.60 -7.99
C TYR A 99 3.08 -8.17 -9.27
N ILE A 100 2.25 -8.32 -10.30
CA ILE A 100 2.73 -8.71 -11.62
C ILE A 100 2.36 -7.60 -12.59
N THR A 101 3.38 -7.01 -13.20
CA THR A 101 3.25 -5.92 -14.15
C THR A 101 3.55 -6.46 -15.54
N TYR A 102 2.60 -6.31 -16.46
CA TYR A 102 2.76 -6.70 -17.87
C TYR A 102 2.72 -5.47 -18.76
N LEU A 103 3.51 -5.48 -19.83
CA LEU A 103 3.51 -4.47 -20.89
C LEU A 103 2.87 -5.06 -22.14
N THR A 104 1.95 -4.34 -22.78
CA THR A 104 1.41 -4.69 -24.09
C THR A 104 1.71 -3.60 -25.12
N PRO A 105 2.16 -3.94 -26.35
CA PRO A 105 2.38 -5.31 -26.87
C PRO A 105 3.59 -6.01 -26.24
N GLU A 106 3.49 -7.34 -26.11
CA GLU A 106 4.40 -8.20 -25.36
C GLU A 106 5.79 -8.28 -26.04
N PRO A 107 6.91 -7.96 -25.35
CA PRO A 107 8.24 -8.22 -25.89
C PRO A 107 8.46 -9.73 -26.01
N THR A 108 9.02 -10.16 -27.15
CA THR A 108 9.32 -11.58 -27.44
C THR A 108 10.16 -12.20 -26.30
N PRO A 109 9.75 -13.32 -25.68
CA PRO A 109 10.49 -13.89 -24.56
C PRO A 109 11.72 -14.69 -25.01
N ASP A 110 12.85 -14.50 -24.33
CA ASP A 110 14.04 -15.37 -24.31
C ASP A 110 14.15 -16.04 -22.91
N PRO A 111 14.78 -17.22 -22.73
CA PRO A 111 14.22 -18.31 -21.96
C PRO A 111 14.45 -18.21 -20.44
N SER A 112 13.52 -18.83 -19.74
CA SER A 112 13.37 -18.99 -18.30
C SER A 112 14.65 -19.15 -17.45
N SER A 113 14.72 -18.38 -16.36
CA SER A 113 15.57 -18.63 -15.20
C SER A 113 14.77 -19.27 -14.06
N TYR A 114 15.39 -20.18 -13.30
CA TYR A 114 14.83 -20.78 -12.08
C TYR A 114 15.45 -20.16 -10.82
N VAL A 115 14.67 -20.09 -9.74
CA VAL A 115 15.16 -19.80 -8.39
C VAL A 115 14.60 -20.85 -7.42
N VAL A 116 15.46 -21.36 -6.55
CA VAL A 116 15.09 -22.29 -5.47
C VAL A 116 15.07 -21.51 -4.17
N ILE A 117 13.91 -21.45 -3.51
CA ILE A 117 13.78 -20.93 -2.14
C ILE A 117 13.24 -22.07 -1.26
N SER A 118 13.96 -22.41 -0.19
CA SER A 118 13.52 -23.35 0.85
C SER A 118 13.04 -24.72 0.33
N GLY A 119 13.67 -25.24 -0.73
CA GLY A 119 13.39 -26.58 -1.26
C GLY A 119 12.16 -26.68 -2.17
N VAL A 120 11.48 -25.57 -2.47
CA VAL A 120 10.36 -25.53 -3.43
C VAL A 120 10.87 -25.01 -4.78
N THR A 121 10.61 -25.75 -5.85
CA THR A 121 11.00 -25.39 -7.22
C THR A 121 9.84 -24.63 -7.89
N TYR A 122 10.06 -23.37 -8.24
CA TYR A 122 9.10 -22.57 -8.99
C TYR A 122 9.45 -22.64 -10.47
N THR A 123 8.49 -23.11 -11.29
CA THR A 123 8.62 -23.15 -12.75
C THR A 123 7.69 -22.09 -13.32
N TYR A 124 8.24 -21.13 -14.06
CA TYR A 124 7.42 -20.23 -14.86
C TYR A 124 6.90 -21.02 -16.06
N VAL A 125 5.62 -21.38 -16.06
CA VAL A 125 4.92 -21.90 -17.24
C VAL A 125 4.39 -20.70 -18.00
N SER A 126 4.96 -20.39 -19.16
CA SER A 126 4.34 -19.44 -20.08
C SER A 126 3.09 -20.10 -20.67
N ASP A 127 1.90 -19.56 -20.37
CA ASP A 127 0.67 -19.94 -21.07
C ASP A 127 0.72 -19.35 -22.48
N SER A 128 1.26 -20.12 -23.43
CA SER A 128 0.90 -19.93 -24.83
C SER A 128 -0.43 -20.64 -25.08
N PRO A 129 -1.47 -19.98 -25.64
CA PRO A 129 -2.67 -20.67 -26.07
C PRO A 129 -2.29 -21.46 -27.32
N SER A 130 -2.02 -22.77 -27.18
CA SER A 130 -1.80 -23.60 -28.36
C SER A 130 -3.10 -23.68 -29.15
N THR A 131 -3.06 -23.10 -30.33
CA THR A 131 -3.99 -23.33 -31.42
C THR A 131 -4.05 -24.83 -31.77
N ARG A 132 -5.25 -25.27 -32.16
CA ARG A 132 -5.64 -26.62 -32.61
C ARG A 132 -4.55 -27.43 -33.33
N TYR A 133 -4.25 -28.61 -32.81
CA TYR A 133 -3.97 -29.80 -33.63
C TYR A 133 -4.51 -31.06 -32.93
N PRO A 134 -5.22 -31.98 -33.62
CA PRO A 134 -5.74 -33.20 -33.01
C PRO A 134 -4.63 -34.28 -32.98
N GLY A 135 -4.23 -34.68 -31.77
CA GLY A 135 -3.27 -35.76 -31.57
C GLY A 135 -3.19 -36.14 -30.10
N VAL A 136 -3.80 -37.27 -29.75
CA VAL A 136 -3.95 -37.86 -28.42
C VAL A 136 -2.60 -38.20 -27.79
N LEU A 137 -2.38 -37.82 -26.52
CA LEU A 137 -1.71 -38.62 -25.48
C LEU A 137 -2.25 -38.23 -24.08
N PRO A 138 -2.43 -39.18 -23.14
CA PRO A 138 -3.07 -38.91 -21.85
C PRO A 138 -2.06 -38.28 -20.88
N ARG A 139 -2.24 -37.00 -20.57
CA ARG A 139 -1.53 -36.35 -19.47
C ARG A 139 -2.30 -36.63 -18.18
N ARG A 140 -1.64 -37.23 -17.19
CA ARG A 140 -2.20 -37.44 -15.85
C ARG A 140 -2.64 -36.09 -15.29
N ASP A 141 -3.93 -35.96 -15.03
CA ASP A 141 -4.51 -34.85 -14.29
C ASP A 141 -3.96 -34.88 -12.85
N ALA A 142 -3.02 -33.99 -12.56
CA ALA A 142 -2.92 -33.45 -11.23
C ALA A 142 -3.96 -32.34 -11.15
N VAL A 143 -5.14 -32.69 -10.64
CA VAL A 143 -6.16 -31.73 -10.23
C VAL A 143 -5.53 -30.89 -9.12
N ILE A 144 -5.02 -29.72 -9.46
CA ILE A 144 -4.83 -28.65 -8.48
C ILE A 144 -6.22 -28.02 -8.32
N THR A 145 -6.97 -28.46 -7.30
CA THR A 145 -8.14 -27.73 -6.79
C THR A 145 -7.64 -26.47 -6.09
N GLY A 146 -7.16 -25.50 -6.87
CA GLY A 146 -6.98 -24.12 -6.44
C GLY A 146 -8.02 -23.30 -7.17
N THR A 147 -9.22 -23.18 -6.60
CA THR A 147 -10.21 -22.20 -7.07
C THR A 147 -9.53 -20.83 -7.06
N PRO A 148 -9.49 -20.09 -8.19
CA PRO A 148 -9.12 -18.68 -8.15
C PRO A 148 -10.05 -18.02 -7.13
N ALA A 149 -9.48 -17.43 -6.07
CA ALA A 149 -10.27 -16.71 -5.08
C ALA A 149 -11.17 -15.72 -5.84
N GLY A 150 -12.49 -15.87 -5.68
CA GLY A 150 -13.44 -14.97 -6.30
C GLY A 150 -13.16 -13.54 -5.89
N ALA A 151 -13.62 -12.58 -6.69
CA ALA A 151 -13.52 -11.16 -6.34
C ALA A 151 -13.98 -10.94 -4.89
N HIS A 152 -13.14 -10.26 -4.09
CA HIS A 152 -13.38 -10.01 -2.67
C HIS A 152 -14.81 -9.49 -2.46
N ALA A 153 -15.52 -9.99 -1.43
CA ALA A 153 -16.81 -9.44 -1.07
C ALA A 153 -16.61 -7.97 -0.67
N ALA A 154 -17.29 -7.05 -1.34
CA ALA A 154 -17.22 -5.64 -1.00
C ALA A 154 -17.77 -5.43 0.42
N THR A 155 -17.03 -4.72 1.27
CA THR A 155 -17.54 -4.37 2.59
C THR A 155 -18.74 -3.44 2.43
N PRO A 156 -19.91 -3.74 3.02
CA PRO A 156 -21.06 -2.87 2.86
C PRO A 156 -20.77 -1.51 3.48
N THR A 157 -21.22 -0.47 2.80
CA THR A 157 -21.03 0.92 3.24
C THR A 157 -22.08 1.40 4.23
N THR A 158 -23.13 0.60 4.46
CA THR A 158 -24.20 0.89 5.42
C THR A 158 -24.13 -0.11 6.57
N LEU A 159 -24.22 0.42 7.79
CA LEU A 159 -24.14 -0.34 9.02
C LEU A 159 -25.32 -1.32 9.13
N GLN A 160 -25.01 -2.60 9.33
CA GLN A 160 -26.01 -3.64 9.57
C GLN A 160 -26.50 -3.61 11.02
N ASP A 161 -27.72 -4.09 11.24
CA ASP A 161 -28.30 -4.11 12.57
C ASP A 161 -27.45 -4.93 13.55
N GLY A 162 -27.29 -4.41 14.77
CA GLY A 162 -26.41 -4.99 15.80
C GLY A 162 -24.91 -4.92 15.52
N GLN A 163 -24.46 -4.26 14.43
CA GLN A 163 -23.05 -4.02 14.15
C GLN A 163 -22.61 -2.61 14.51
N TYR A 164 -21.30 -2.43 14.61
CA TYR A 164 -20.63 -1.15 14.83
C TYR A 164 -19.47 -0.98 13.87
N TRP A 165 -19.23 0.26 13.44
CA TRP A 165 -17.90 0.63 12.99
C TRP A 165 -16.99 0.74 14.21
N ILE A 166 -15.69 0.48 14.08
CA ILE A 166 -14.72 0.73 15.16
C ILE A 166 -13.62 1.61 14.58
N ARG A 167 -13.31 2.74 15.22
CA ARG A 167 -12.34 3.71 14.71
C ARG A 167 -11.43 4.28 15.78
N ALA A 168 -10.25 4.73 15.36
CA ALA A 168 -9.33 5.45 16.23
C ALA A 168 -9.79 6.89 16.48
N VAL A 169 -9.63 7.35 17.73
CA VAL A 169 -10.03 8.69 18.19
C VAL A 169 -8.82 9.58 18.54
N ALA A 170 -7.60 9.13 18.22
CA ALA A 170 -6.39 9.89 18.46
C ALA A 170 -5.51 9.98 17.20
N SER A 171 -4.75 11.07 17.08
CA SER A 171 -3.71 11.18 16.05
C SER A 171 -2.63 10.12 16.25
N PRO A 172 -1.93 9.67 15.19
CA PRO A 172 -2.07 10.05 13.77
C PRO A 172 -3.13 9.25 13.00
N ASN A 173 -3.87 8.35 13.67
CA ASN A 173 -4.82 7.45 13.03
C ASN A 173 -6.28 7.87 13.26
N PHE A 174 -6.51 9.13 13.62
CA PHE A 174 -7.83 9.68 13.86
C PHE A 174 -8.73 9.39 12.66
N HIS A 175 -9.92 8.85 12.93
CA HIS A 175 -10.90 8.43 11.91
C HIS A 175 -10.46 7.32 10.95
N LYS A 176 -9.42 6.56 11.29
CA LYS A 176 -9.15 5.28 10.63
C LYS A 176 -9.92 4.16 11.29
N TYR A 177 -10.43 3.26 10.47
CA TYR A 177 -11.39 2.23 10.86
C TYR A 177 -10.75 0.85 10.92
N LEU A 178 -11.15 0.06 11.92
CA LEU A 178 -10.77 -1.34 12.01
C LEU A 178 -11.28 -2.09 10.80
N GLN A 179 -10.42 -2.91 10.22
CA GLN A 179 -10.73 -3.79 9.10
C GLN A 179 -9.72 -4.93 9.05
N THR A 180 -10.06 -5.97 8.30
CA THR A 180 -9.14 -7.03 7.91
C THR A 180 -8.32 -6.64 6.69
N SER A 181 -7.11 -7.20 6.61
CA SER A 181 -6.28 -7.17 5.40
C SER A 181 -5.87 -8.61 5.05
N PRO A 182 -6.36 -9.20 3.95
CA PRO A 182 -7.33 -8.66 2.97
C PRO A 182 -8.73 -8.42 3.58
N ALA A 183 -9.53 -7.53 2.98
CA ALA A 183 -10.83 -7.15 3.53
C ALA A 183 -11.84 -8.31 3.54
N ASN A 184 -12.54 -8.49 4.67
CA ASN A 184 -13.55 -9.53 4.91
C ASN A 184 -13.00 -10.97 4.83
N GLU A 185 -11.69 -11.14 4.94
CA GLU A 185 -11.01 -12.44 4.89
C GLU A 185 -10.09 -12.64 6.10
N VAL A 186 -9.68 -13.90 6.33
CA VAL A 186 -8.64 -14.20 7.33
C VAL A 186 -7.39 -13.39 7.00
N GLY A 187 -6.91 -12.63 7.97
CA GLY A 187 -5.90 -11.61 7.69
C GLY A 187 -5.50 -10.80 8.91
N VAL A 188 -4.51 -9.93 8.73
CA VAL A 188 -4.04 -9.05 9.80
C VAL A 188 -5.08 -7.97 10.10
N ALA A 189 -5.21 -7.59 11.36
CA ALA A 189 -6.08 -6.49 11.75
C ALA A 189 -5.34 -5.17 11.51
N VAL A 190 -5.99 -4.23 10.82
CA VAL A 190 -5.40 -2.93 10.49
C VAL A 190 -6.39 -1.80 10.74
N LEU A 191 -5.88 -0.57 10.85
CA LEU A 191 -6.70 0.64 10.75
C LEU A 191 -6.58 1.28 9.36
N GLY A 192 -7.70 1.34 8.63
CA GLY A 192 -7.76 1.79 7.23
C GLY A 192 -8.76 2.92 6.98
N SER A 193 -9.06 3.13 5.71
CA SER A 193 -10.05 4.13 5.26
C SER A 193 -11.46 3.71 5.65
N SER A 194 -12.33 4.70 5.90
CA SER A 194 -13.78 4.52 6.04
C SER A 194 -14.42 3.70 4.90
N LYS A 195 -13.85 3.74 3.69
CA LYS A 195 -14.35 3.02 2.51
C LYS A 195 -14.24 1.50 2.59
N THR A 196 -13.34 1.00 3.42
CA THR A 196 -13.06 -0.43 3.60
C THR A 196 -13.29 -0.88 5.05
N ALA A 197 -13.94 -0.02 5.86
CA ALA A 197 -14.19 -0.25 7.27
C ALA A 197 -14.98 -1.53 7.49
N GLY A 198 -14.49 -2.41 8.37
CA GLY A 198 -15.23 -3.58 8.79
C GLY A 198 -16.40 -3.23 9.70
N GLN A 199 -17.33 -4.18 9.84
CA GLN A 199 -18.49 -4.06 10.73
C GLN A 199 -18.37 -5.11 11.83
N PHE A 200 -18.48 -4.69 13.08
CA PHE A 200 -18.13 -5.54 14.22
C PHE A 200 -19.20 -5.55 15.30
N SER A 201 -19.22 -6.64 16.06
CA SER A 201 -19.97 -6.77 17.31
C SER A 201 -19.11 -7.44 18.37
N VAL A 202 -19.49 -7.28 19.64
CA VAL A 202 -18.87 -8.04 20.73
C VAL A 202 -19.89 -9.04 21.26
N ALA A 203 -19.55 -10.33 21.17
CA ALA A 203 -20.44 -11.42 21.59
C ALA A 203 -19.65 -12.55 22.25
N GLY A 204 -20.06 -12.98 23.44
CA GLY A 204 -19.40 -14.07 24.17
C GLY A 204 -17.91 -13.81 24.44
N GLY A 205 -17.53 -12.56 24.65
CA GLY A 205 -16.13 -12.16 24.87
C GLY A 205 -15.27 -12.09 23.61
N GLN A 206 -15.84 -12.28 22.42
CA GLN A 206 -15.14 -12.19 21.15
C GLN A 206 -15.49 -10.88 20.44
N LEU A 207 -14.52 -10.27 19.78
CA LEU A 207 -14.80 -9.27 18.75
C LEU A 207 -15.04 -10.01 17.43
N VAL A 208 -16.25 -9.84 16.90
CA VAL A 208 -16.78 -10.59 15.76
C VAL A 208 -16.93 -9.65 14.58
N GLU A 209 -16.27 -9.95 13.47
CA GLU A 209 -16.45 -9.27 12.20
C GLU A 209 -17.60 -9.91 11.42
N TRP A 210 -18.51 -9.07 10.94
CA TRP A 210 -19.54 -9.45 10.00
C TRP A 210 -18.96 -9.44 8.58
N THR A 211 -19.07 -10.56 7.87
CA THR A 211 -18.45 -10.78 6.53
C THR A 211 -19.46 -10.82 5.39
N GLY A 212 -20.74 -10.56 5.67
CA GLY A 212 -21.81 -10.74 4.70
C GLY A 212 -23.03 -11.45 5.30
N GLU A 213 -24.20 -11.23 4.70
CA GLU A 213 -25.39 -12.01 5.03
C GLU A 213 -25.16 -13.48 4.64
N GLY A 214 -25.35 -14.41 5.58
CA GLY A 214 -25.03 -15.82 5.39
C GLY A 214 -23.52 -16.15 5.39
N GLY A 215 -22.65 -15.15 5.57
CA GLY A 215 -21.22 -15.31 5.71
C GLY A 215 -20.82 -15.92 7.06
N SER A 216 -19.74 -16.69 7.08
CA SER A 216 -19.13 -17.10 8.35
C SER A 216 -18.39 -15.91 8.96
N PRO A 217 -18.65 -15.55 10.21
CA PRO A 217 -17.97 -14.42 10.84
C PRO A 217 -16.49 -14.72 11.04
N LEU A 218 -15.70 -13.66 11.18
CA LEU A 218 -14.32 -13.75 11.64
C LEU A 218 -14.20 -13.25 13.07
N TYR A 219 -13.20 -13.73 13.80
CA TYR A 219 -12.95 -13.39 15.19
C TYR A 219 -11.58 -12.74 15.32
N LEU A 220 -11.53 -11.58 15.97
CA LEU A 220 -10.24 -10.97 16.31
C LEU A 220 -9.52 -11.87 17.31
N ASN A 221 -8.34 -12.31 16.89
CA ASN A 221 -7.42 -13.09 17.67
C ASN A 221 -6.30 -12.19 18.17
N VAL A 222 -5.90 -12.45 19.42
CA VAL A 222 -4.74 -11.84 20.07
C VAL A 222 -3.68 -12.92 20.26
N GLU A 223 -2.44 -12.53 20.00
CA GLU A 223 -1.28 -13.37 20.24
C GLU A 223 -1.18 -13.73 21.73
N LYS A 224 -1.02 -15.03 22.01
CA LYS A 224 -0.57 -15.52 23.31
C LYS A 224 0.95 -15.71 23.28
N PRO A 225 1.74 -14.80 23.86
CA PRO A 225 3.19 -14.93 23.80
C PRO A 225 3.74 -15.91 24.81
N ALA A 226 4.95 -16.39 24.52
CA ALA A 226 5.77 -17.08 25.52
C ALA A 226 6.24 -16.13 26.64
N ASP A 227 6.55 -14.87 26.29
CA ASP A 227 6.90 -13.82 27.24
C ASP A 227 5.69 -12.89 27.48
N LEU A 228 5.06 -13.04 28.65
CA LEU A 228 3.90 -12.24 29.05
C LEU A 228 4.25 -10.78 29.40
N THR A 229 5.54 -10.40 29.40
CA THR A 229 5.99 -9.03 29.63
C THR A 229 6.18 -8.24 28.33
N GLN A 230 6.04 -8.88 27.17
CA GLN A 230 6.22 -8.20 25.90
C GLN A 230 5.23 -7.04 25.72
N ARG A 231 5.70 -5.97 25.06
CA ARG A 231 4.99 -4.69 24.96
C ARG A 231 3.83 -4.71 23.96
N THR A 232 3.93 -5.52 22.93
CA THR A 232 3.03 -5.54 21.77
C THR A 232 2.50 -6.94 21.57
N LEU A 233 1.18 -7.14 21.61
CA LEU A 233 0.57 -8.41 21.19
C LEU A 233 -0.08 -8.22 19.84
N ALA A 234 0.29 -9.06 18.89
CA ALA A 234 -0.30 -8.98 17.56
C ALA A 234 -1.78 -9.34 17.54
N THR A 235 -2.48 -8.75 16.58
CA THR A 235 -3.89 -9.08 16.33
C THR A 235 -4.16 -9.41 14.86
N TRP A 236 -5.07 -10.34 14.63
CA TRP A 236 -5.48 -10.81 13.31
C TRP A 236 -6.89 -11.39 13.38
N PHE A 237 -7.60 -11.47 12.26
CA PHE A 237 -8.90 -12.12 12.20
C PHE A 237 -8.77 -13.54 11.65
N ASN A 238 -9.53 -14.46 12.23
CA ASN A 238 -9.56 -15.87 11.84
C ASN A 238 -10.98 -16.44 11.96
N THR A 239 -11.23 -17.57 11.32
CA THR A 239 -12.50 -18.31 11.46
C THR A 239 -12.64 -18.99 12.82
N THR A 240 -11.53 -19.14 13.56
CA THR A 240 -11.49 -19.72 14.90
C THR A 240 -11.50 -18.64 15.96
N LYS A 241 -12.32 -18.83 17.00
CA LYS A 241 -12.39 -17.94 18.17
C LYS A 241 -11.06 -17.91 18.89
N ASN A 242 -10.74 -16.75 19.46
CA ASN A 242 -9.55 -16.60 20.26
C ASN A 242 -9.80 -17.14 21.67
N GLU A 243 -8.90 -17.98 22.15
CA GLU A 243 -8.96 -18.54 23.51
C GLU A 243 -8.16 -17.69 24.52
N PHE A 244 -7.47 -16.64 24.06
CA PHE A 244 -6.60 -15.81 24.87
C PHE A 244 -7.19 -14.42 25.10
N GLY A 245 -8.03 -14.32 26.13
CA GLY A 245 -8.60 -13.07 26.60
C GLY A 245 -9.99 -12.79 26.05
N THR A 246 -10.50 -11.61 26.41
CA THR A 246 -11.90 -11.23 26.27
C THR A 246 -12.00 -9.79 25.79
N PHE A 247 -12.85 -9.55 24.81
CA PHE A 247 -13.23 -8.22 24.35
C PHE A 247 -14.52 -7.75 25.01
N VAL A 248 -14.55 -6.48 25.39
CA VAL A 248 -15.72 -5.81 25.98
C VAL A 248 -15.72 -4.34 25.54
N PHE A 249 -16.90 -3.78 25.24
CA PHE A 249 -17.06 -2.32 25.17
C PHE A 249 -17.23 -1.74 26.57
N GLN A 250 -16.35 -0.83 26.96
CA GLN A 250 -16.49 -0.03 28.19
C GLN A 250 -16.83 1.40 27.81
N GLY A 251 -18.11 1.76 27.92
CA GLY A 251 -18.62 2.91 27.18
C GLY A 251 -18.54 2.60 25.69
N ASP A 252 -17.91 3.48 24.92
CA ASP A 252 -17.64 3.29 23.49
C ASP A 252 -16.29 2.64 23.19
N ALA A 253 -15.35 2.66 24.14
CA ALA A 253 -14.01 2.12 23.95
C ALA A 253 -14.03 0.59 23.85
N LEU A 254 -13.40 0.04 22.80
CA LEU A 254 -13.13 -1.38 22.73
C LEU A 254 -11.95 -1.72 23.66
N THR A 255 -12.22 -2.59 24.61
CA THR A 255 -11.22 -3.05 25.59
C THR A 255 -10.93 -4.54 25.40
N TRP A 256 -9.73 -4.94 25.79
CA TRP A 256 -9.32 -6.34 25.85
C TRP A 256 -8.60 -6.63 27.16
N SER A 257 -8.86 -7.80 27.74
CA SER A 257 -8.16 -8.26 28.93
C SER A 257 -8.00 -9.77 28.96
N THR A 258 -7.02 -10.25 29.72
CA THR A 258 -6.79 -11.66 30.03
C THR A 258 -6.35 -11.75 31.49
N PRO A 259 -6.72 -12.80 32.24
CA PRO A 259 -6.22 -12.99 33.60
C PRO A 259 -4.69 -13.18 33.67
N GLU A 260 -4.03 -13.51 32.54
CA GLU A 260 -2.59 -13.78 32.49
C GLU A 260 -1.71 -12.52 32.40
N ILE A 261 -2.27 -11.36 31.99
CA ILE A 261 -1.52 -10.11 31.78
C ILE A 261 -2.26 -8.97 32.47
N ASN A 262 -1.63 -8.35 33.46
CA ASN A 262 -2.17 -7.16 34.11
C ASN A 262 -1.87 -5.91 33.28
N ARG A 263 -2.91 -5.15 32.94
CA ARG A 263 -2.82 -3.95 32.11
C ARG A 263 -3.42 -2.76 32.85
N GLN A 264 -2.70 -1.64 32.89
CA GLN A 264 -3.19 -0.41 33.53
C GLN A 264 -4.34 0.23 32.76
N ASN A 265 -4.33 0.11 31.42
CA ASN A 265 -5.38 0.60 30.55
C ASN A 265 -5.79 -0.52 29.58
N LEU A 266 -7.01 -1.04 29.74
CA LEU A 266 -7.55 -2.11 28.91
C LEU A 266 -7.92 -1.65 27.49
N ALA A 267 -8.10 -0.34 27.29
CA ALA A 267 -8.39 0.30 26.02
C ALA A 267 -7.12 0.75 25.28
N ALA A 268 -5.92 0.39 25.75
CA ALA A 268 -4.68 0.80 25.09
C ALA A 268 -4.37 -0.09 23.87
N TRP A 269 -4.25 0.53 22.71
CA TRP A 269 -3.90 -0.11 21.45
C TRP A 269 -2.66 0.54 20.86
N LEU A 270 -1.99 -0.17 19.95
CA LEU A 270 -0.92 0.38 19.14
C LEU A 270 -1.25 0.19 17.68
N VAL A 271 -0.97 1.21 16.88
CA VAL A 271 -0.96 1.11 15.42
C VAL A 271 0.47 1.32 14.96
N CYS A 272 1.04 0.31 14.33
CA CYS A 272 2.45 0.30 13.94
C CYS A 272 2.60 0.40 12.41
N LYS A 273 3.77 -0.03 11.91
CA LYS A 273 4.04 -0.13 10.48
C LYS A 273 2.91 -0.86 9.75
N ASN A 274 2.63 -0.44 8.51
CA ASN A 274 1.56 -0.98 7.66
C ASN A 274 0.13 -0.84 8.24
N GLN A 275 -0.06 0.04 9.25
CA GLN A 275 -1.34 0.22 9.95
C GLN A 275 -1.81 -1.00 10.75
N GLU A 276 -0.92 -1.96 11.01
CA GLU A 276 -1.24 -3.13 11.82
C GLU A 276 -1.61 -2.72 13.24
N LEU A 277 -2.69 -3.33 13.75
CA LEU A 277 -3.23 -3.10 15.08
C LEU A 277 -2.69 -4.13 16.07
N PHE A 278 -2.25 -3.65 17.23
CA PHE A 278 -1.71 -4.46 18.31
C PHE A 278 -2.38 -4.09 19.64
N ILE A 279 -2.46 -5.05 20.55
CA ILE A 279 -2.73 -4.76 21.95
C ILE A 279 -1.49 -4.13 22.58
N ASN A 280 -1.70 -3.05 23.32
CA ASN A 280 -0.65 -2.42 24.10
C ASN A 280 -0.65 -2.90 25.55
N THR A 281 0.38 -3.62 26.01
CA THR A 281 0.38 -4.22 27.37
C THR A 281 0.91 -3.30 28.48
N GLY A 282 1.80 -2.36 28.16
CA GLY A 282 2.32 -1.38 29.14
C GLY A 282 1.48 -0.09 29.24
N ALA A 283 2.11 0.98 29.75
CA ALA A 283 1.45 2.28 29.95
C ALA A 283 1.07 2.97 28.62
N TYR A 284 -0.15 3.50 28.54
CA TYR A 284 -0.62 4.27 27.39
C TYR A 284 0.08 5.63 27.31
N ALA A 285 0.51 6.04 26.11
CA ALA A 285 1.19 7.31 25.83
C ALA A 285 2.52 7.53 26.60
N TYR A 286 3.13 6.45 27.11
CA TYR A 286 4.42 6.47 27.76
C TYR A 286 5.27 5.30 27.27
N GLN A 287 6.51 5.56 26.84
CA GLN A 287 7.39 4.54 26.25
C GLN A 287 6.67 3.73 25.15
N THR A 288 6.00 4.44 24.25
CA THR A 288 5.42 3.86 23.03
C THR A 288 6.54 3.22 22.21
N PRO A 289 6.40 1.97 21.74
CA PRO A 289 7.40 1.34 20.88
C PRO A 289 7.72 2.19 19.65
N GLU A 290 8.98 2.16 19.23
CA GLU A 290 9.42 2.86 18.02
C GLU A 290 8.65 2.36 16.79
N GLY A 291 8.21 3.29 15.94
CA GLY A 291 7.40 2.97 14.76
C GLY A 291 5.93 2.65 15.04
N CYS A 292 5.49 2.81 16.30
CA CYS A 292 4.09 2.66 16.70
C CYS A 292 3.53 3.97 17.25
N ALA A 293 2.21 4.12 17.12
CA ALA A 293 1.44 5.16 17.78
C ALA A 293 0.45 4.54 18.75
N ASP A 294 0.39 5.08 19.98
CA ASP A 294 -0.67 4.76 20.94
C ASP A 294 -2.02 5.20 20.42
N GLN A 295 -3.02 4.35 20.60
CA GLN A 295 -4.40 4.59 20.16
C GLN A 295 -5.38 4.09 21.21
N THR A 296 -6.55 4.71 21.23
CA THR A 296 -7.78 4.08 21.71
C THR A 296 -8.71 3.96 20.51
N ILE A 297 -9.44 2.85 20.43
CA ILE A 297 -10.41 2.59 19.37
C ILE A 297 -11.79 2.44 19.98
N HIS A 298 -12.78 3.07 19.34
CA HIS A 298 -14.11 3.24 19.88
C HIS A 298 -15.14 2.84 18.84
N TYR A 299 -16.27 2.30 19.29
CA TYR A 299 -17.36 2.05 18.39
C TYR A 299 -17.94 3.38 17.85
N TYR A 300 -18.44 3.32 16.63
CA TYR A 300 -19.16 4.39 15.96
C TYR A 300 -20.36 3.76 15.28
N ASN A 301 -21.55 4.33 15.50
CA ASN A 301 -22.84 3.70 15.17
C ASN A 301 -23.70 4.52 14.21
N ASP A 302 -23.09 5.46 13.47
CA ASP A 302 -23.80 6.16 12.40
C ASP A 302 -24.01 5.24 11.20
N LYS A 303 -24.95 5.63 10.33
CA LYS A 303 -25.37 4.83 9.17
C LYS A 303 -24.21 4.43 8.26
N THR A 304 -23.20 5.29 8.13
CA THR A 304 -22.02 5.09 7.30
C THR A 304 -20.76 5.48 8.05
N ALA A 305 -19.64 4.79 7.79
CA ALA A 305 -18.32 5.28 8.20
C ALA A 305 -18.00 6.63 7.52
N ASN A 306 -17.27 7.51 8.21
CA ASN A 306 -16.92 8.85 7.72
C ASN A 306 -15.48 9.23 8.06
N ASP A 307 -14.91 10.08 7.21
CA ASP A 307 -13.58 10.67 7.40
C ASP A 307 -13.63 11.91 8.31
#